data_AF-A0A955GW21-F1
#
_entry.id   AF-A0A955GW21-F1
#
_cell.length_a   1.000
_cell.length_b   1.000
_cell.length_c   1.000
_cell.angle_alpha   90.00
_cell.angle_beta   90.00
_cell.angle_gamma   90.00
#
_symmetry.space_group_name_H-M   'P 1'
#
loop_
_entity.id
_entity.type
_entity.pdbx_description
1 polymer ?
#
loop_
_entity_poly.entity_id
_entity_poly.type
_entity_poly.pdbx_seq_one_letter_code
_entity_poly.pdbx_strand_id
1 'polypeptide(L)'
;MSFGIIDTMNTFSDPQKVIEQCDIFPGQHVADLGAGSGAYTLAIGRKIQGDPNSRVFAVDVQKDLLTRIDSQAREEQLSSVHIVWGDIEEPAGTRLRADSVHTVFIANILFQVNNKKAVIEEAKRILHSDGRIIVIDWSDSFGNIGPSTDHIISEQRARSLCEELGFVFEKKFHAGEHHYGFIMRNQ
;
A
#
# COMPACT_ATOMS: atom_id res chain seq x y z
N MET A 1 -40.23 -3.83 11.03
CA MET A 1 -39.22 -2.77 11.14
C MET A 1 -37.86 -3.45 11.17
N SER A 2 -37.19 -3.52 10.02
CA SER A 2 -35.84 -4.07 9.88
C SER A 2 -34.86 -2.96 10.26
N PHE A 3 -34.21 -3.09 11.42
CA PHE A 3 -33.20 -2.15 11.88
C PHE A 3 -31.82 -2.75 11.59
N GLY A 4 -31.01 -2.06 10.78
CA GLY A 4 -29.55 -2.07 10.97
C GLY A 4 -28.67 -2.91 10.04
N ILE A 5 -29.07 -3.25 8.81
CA ILE A 5 -28.09 -3.60 7.75
C ILE A 5 -27.99 -2.40 6.81
N ILE A 6 -27.50 -1.27 7.32
CA ILE A 6 -27.13 -0.11 6.52
C ILE A 6 -25.60 -0.07 6.52
N ASP A 7 -25.01 -0.47 5.40
CA ASP A 7 -23.69 -0.06 4.88
C ASP A 7 -22.51 0.06 5.85
N THR A 8 -22.12 -1.02 6.53
CA THR A 8 -20.75 -1.14 7.05
C THR A 8 -19.68 -1.23 5.94
N MET A 9 -20.10 -1.38 4.68
CA MET A 9 -19.20 -1.49 3.51
C MET A 9 -18.57 -0.18 3.04
N ASN A 10 -18.95 0.98 3.59
CA ASN A 10 -18.41 2.28 3.15
C ASN A 10 -17.63 3.05 4.22
N THR A 11 -17.44 2.48 5.41
CA THR A 11 -16.80 3.16 6.55
C THR A 11 -15.27 3.11 6.49
N PHE A 12 -14.71 2.00 6.04
CA PHE A 12 -13.26 1.77 5.98
C PHE A 12 -12.78 1.59 4.54
N SER A 13 -11.46 1.61 4.36
CA SER A 13 -10.84 1.46 3.05
C SER A 13 -11.22 0.14 2.38
N ASP A 14 -11.76 0.24 1.17
CA ASP A 14 -12.04 -0.87 0.25
C ASP A 14 -10.91 -0.96 -0.78
N PRO A 15 -10.02 -1.97 -0.70
CA PRO A 15 -8.88 -2.09 -1.61
C PRO A 15 -9.28 -2.14 -3.08
N GLN A 16 -10.42 -2.75 -3.44
CA GLN A 16 -10.84 -2.84 -4.84
C GLN A 16 -11.23 -1.46 -5.39
N LYS A 17 -12.04 -0.70 -4.65
CA LYS A 17 -12.41 0.67 -5.05
C LYS A 17 -11.22 1.63 -5.03
N VAL A 18 -10.27 1.42 -4.12
CA VAL A 18 -9.06 2.26 -4.05
C VAL A 18 -8.17 2.02 -5.28
N ILE A 19 -7.87 0.78 -5.64
CA ILE A 19 -6.96 0.51 -6.76
C ILE A 19 -7.53 0.96 -8.12
N GLU A 20 -8.86 1.05 -8.26
CA GLU A 20 -9.50 1.61 -9.45
C GLU A 20 -9.16 3.09 -9.69
N GLN A 21 -8.80 3.82 -8.62
CA GLN A 21 -8.41 5.23 -8.68
C GLN A 21 -6.90 5.42 -8.86
N CYS A 22 -6.12 4.33 -8.81
CA CYS A 22 -4.67 4.34 -8.69
C CYS A 22 -3.90 4.04 -9.99
N ASP A 23 -4.59 3.96 -11.13
CA ASP A 23 -4.03 3.68 -12.45
C ASP A 23 -3.15 2.42 -12.46
N ILE A 24 -3.66 1.36 -11.83
CA ILE A 24 -3.07 0.02 -11.80
C ILE A 24 -3.56 -0.77 -13.02
N PHE A 25 -2.64 -1.30 -13.81
CA PHE A 25 -2.95 -2.02 -15.06
C PHE A 25 -2.04 -3.23 -15.29
N PRO A 26 -2.49 -4.23 -16.09
CA PRO A 26 -1.66 -5.38 -16.47
C PRO A 26 -0.35 -4.96 -17.16
N GLY A 27 0.73 -5.68 -16.87
CA GLY A 27 2.09 -5.38 -17.32
C GLY A 27 2.91 -4.56 -16.30
N GLN A 28 2.29 -4.03 -15.25
CA GLN A 28 2.99 -3.29 -14.20
C GLN A 28 3.67 -4.19 -13.17
N HIS A 29 4.72 -3.64 -12.59
CA HIS A 29 5.34 -4.11 -11.36
C HIS A 29 4.95 -3.18 -10.21
N VAL A 30 4.38 -3.73 -9.15
CA VAL A 30 3.89 -2.99 -7.98
C VAL A 30 4.53 -3.56 -6.72
N ALA A 31 4.88 -2.73 -5.75
CA ALA A 31 5.27 -3.20 -4.41
C ALA A 31 4.24 -2.74 -3.36
N ASP A 32 3.87 -3.64 -2.46
CA ASP A 32 3.03 -3.39 -1.28
C ASP A 32 3.92 -3.47 -0.05
N LEU A 33 4.30 -2.31 0.51
CA LEU A 33 5.25 -2.21 1.62
C LEU A 33 4.52 -2.26 2.95
N GLY A 34 4.80 -3.29 3.76
CA GLY A 34 4.03 -3.60 4.96
C GLY A 34 2.71 -4.28 4.61
N ALA A 35 2.77 -5.31 3.75
CA ALA A 35 1.61 -5.93 3.12
C ALA A 35 0.56 -6.46 4.11
N GLY A 36 0.95 -6.78 5.35
CA GLY A 36 0.01 -7.10 6.42
C GLY A 36 -0.89 -8.29 6.08
N SER A 37 -2.20 -8.08 6.09
CA SER A 37 -3.16 -9.13 5.71
C SER A 37 -3.17 -9.48 4.23
N GLY A 38 -2.49 -8.70 3.37
CA GLY A 38 -2.48 -8.85 1.92
C GLY A 38 -3.69 -8.24 1.21
N ALA A 39 -4.49 -7.41 1.90
CA ALA A 39 -5.71 -6.83 1.35
C ALA A 39 -5.45 -6.08 0.03
N TYR A 40 -4.39 -5.26 -0.01
CA TYR A 40 -3.96 -4.55 -1.22
C TYR A 40 -3.21 -5.46 -2.18
N THR A 41 -2.24 -6.23 -1.71
CA THR A 41 -1.52 -7.24 -2.52
C THR A 41 -2.47 -8.09 -3.38
N LEU A 42 -3.49 -8.71 -2.78
CA LEU A 42 -4.42 -9.59 -3.49
C LEU A 42 -5.35 -8.82 -4.43
N ALA A 43 -5.81 -7.64 -4.03
CA ALA A 43 -6.63 -6.79 -4.90
C ALA A 43 -5.84 -6.36 -6.16
N ILE A 44 -4.58 -5.97 -5.98
CA ILE A 44 -3.65 -5.65 -7.07
C ILE A 44 -3.41 -6.89 -7.93
N GLY A 45 -3.11 -8.03 -7.31
CA GLY A 45 -2.87 -9.31 -8.00
C GLY A 45 -4.02 -9.68 -8.95
N ARG A 46 -5.27 -9.59 -8.49
CA ARG A 46 -6.48 -9.78 -9.30
C ARG A 46 -6.60 -8.75 -10.43
N LYS A 47 -6.27 -7.48 -10.16
CA LYS A 47 -6.39 -6.39 -11.15
C LYS A 47 -5.40 -6.53 -12.30
N ILE A 48 -4.18 -7.01 -12.03
CA ILE A 48 -3.09 -7.10 -13.02
C ILE A 48 -2.95 -8.51 -13.63
N GLN A 49 -3.82 -9.45 -13.25
CA GLN A 49 -3.77 -10.82 -13.75
C GLN A 49 -3.95 -10.88 -15.28
N GLY A 50 -3.42 -11.93 -15.91
CA GLY A 50 -3.56 -12.18 -17.35
C GLY A 50 -2.40 -11.68 -18.20
N ASP A 51 -1.57 -10.77 -17.69
CA ASP A 51 -0.30 -10.41 -18.34
C ASP A 51 0.87 -11.14 -17.64
N PRO A 52 1.67 -11.94 -18.37
CA PRO A 52 2.78 -12.71 -17.80
C PRO A 52 3.95 -11.85 -17.28
N ASN A 53 3.97 -10.55 -17.59
CA ASN A 53 4.94 -9.59 -17.08
C ASN A 53 4.48 -8.89 -15.80
N SER A 54 3.19 -8.97 -15.44
CA SER A 54 2.65 -8.35 -14.23
C SER A 54 3.26 -8.92 -12.96
N ARG A 55 3.66 -8.06 -12.01
CA ARG A 55 4.18 -8.48 -10.70
C ARG A 55 3.60 -7.60 -9.60
N VAL A 56 3.21 -8.20 -8.47
CA VAL A 56 3.01 -7.50 -7.21
C VAL A 56 3.89 -8.14 -6.14
N PHE A 57 4.75 -7.34 -5.51
CA PHE A 57 5.66 -7.77 -4.45
C PHE A 57 5.07 -7.42 -3.09
N ALA A 58 4.65 -8.43 -2.33
CA ALA A 58 4.22 -8.28 -0.95
C ALA A 58 5.44 -8.29 -0.03
N VAL A 59 5.77 -7.13 0.55
CA VAL A 59 6.91 -7.00 1.46
C VAL A 59 6.42 -6.85 2.90
N ASP A 60 6.85 -7.74 3.79
CA ASP A 60 6.54 -7.64 5.22
C ASP A 60 7.64 -8.29 6.07
N VAL A 61 7.80 -7.81 7.31
CA VAL A 61 8.74 -8.37 8.28
C VAL A 61 8.19 -9.64 8.94
N GLN A 62 6.86 -9.78 8.98
CA GLN A 62 6.14 -10.89 9.60
C GLN A 62 5.94 -12.07 8.62
N LYS A 63 6.76 -13.11 8.76
CA LYS A 63 6.71 -14.31 7.91
C LYS A 63 5.36 -15.03 7.90
N ASP A 64 4.65 -15.03 9.04
CA ASP A 64 3.36 -15.69 9.16
C ASP A 64 2.29 -15.00 8.31
N LEU A 65 2.34 -13.67 8.21
CA LEU A 65 1.45 -12.90 7.34
C LEU A 65 1.75 -13.19 5.88
N LEU A 66 3.02 -13.14 5.49
CA LEU A 66 3.46 -13.50 4.14
C LEU A 66 3.04 -14.93 3.73
N THR A 67 3.11 -15.89 4.65
CA THR A 67 2.67 -17.28 4.42
C THR A 67 1.16 -17.36 4.14
N ARG A 68 0.36 -16.52 4.82
CA ARG A 68 -1.10 -16.44 4.57
C ARG A 68 -1.39 -15.82 3.21
N ILE A 69 -0.67 -14.75 2.84
CA ILE A 69 -0.79 -14.11 1.53
C ILE A 69 -0.44 -15.12 0.42
N ASP A 70 0.65 -15.87 0.56
CA ASP A 70 1.04 -16.92 -0.42
C ASP A 70 -0.06 -17.97 -0.58
N SER A 71 -0.59 -18.47 0.54
CA SER A 71 -1.66 -19.47 0.53
C SER A 71 -2.90 -18.95 -0.21
N GLN A 72 -3.35 -17.73 0.10
CA GLN A 72 -4.51 -17.10 -0.55
C GLN A 72 -4.25 -16.83 -2.04
N ALA A 73 -3.07 -16.32 -2.39
CA ALA A 73 -2.71 -16.09 -3.79
C ALA A 73 -2.71 -17.39 -4.61
N ARG A 74 -2.27 -18.51 -4.02
CA ARG A 74 -2.32 -19.84 -4.67
C ARG A 74 -3.73 -20.38 -4.83
N GLU A 75 -4.57 -20.23 -3.80
CA GLU A 75 -5.99 -20.60 -3.86
C GLU A 75 -6.72 -19.85 -4.99
N GLU A 76 -6.37 -18.58 -5.18
CA GLU A 76 -6.94 -17.72 -6.22
C GLU A 76 -6.18 -17.75 -7.55
N GLN A 77 -5.13 -18.58 -7.67
CA GLN A 77 -4.31 -18.73 -8.87
C GLN A 77 -3.64 -17.42 -9.35
N LEU A 78 -3.33 -16.52 -8.43
CA LEU A 78 -2.69 -15.23 -8.68
C LEU A 78 -1.17 -15.37 -8.83
N SER A 79 -0.74 -15.90 -9.98
CA SER A 79 0.68 -16.12 -10.30
C SER A 79 1.54 -14.85 -10.36
N SER A 80 0.92 -13.67 -10.39
CA SER A 80 1.59 -12.36 -10.35
C SER A 80 1.98 -11.92 -8.93
N VAL A 81 1.52 -12.62 -7.88
CA VAL A 81 1.84 -12.29 -6.48
C VAL A 81 3.16 -12.94 -6.06
N HIS A 82 4.09 -12.12 -5.58
CA HIS A 82 5.41 -12.54 -5.13
C HIS A 82 5.65 -12.11 -3.69
N ILE A 83 6.03 -13.07 -2.86
CA ILE A 83 6.31 -12.86 -1.44
C ILE A 83 7.76 -12.46 -1.24
N VAL A 84 7.97 -11.41 -0.44
CA VAL A 84 9.28 -10.88 -0.13
C VAL A 84 9.38 -10.64 1.38
N TRP A 85 10.16 -11.48 2.06
CA TRP A 85 10.46 -11.24 3.48
C TRP A 85 11.57 -10.18 3.60
N GLY A 86 11.21 -9.05 4.19
CA GLY A 86 12.07 -7.87 4.27
C GLY A 86 11.60 -6.89 5.34
N ASP A 87 12.52 -6.06 5.80
CA ASP A 87 12.22 -4.95 6.71
C ASP A 87 12.22 -3.65 5.90
N ILE A 88 11.10 -2.93 5.89
CA ILE A 88 10.94 -1.70 5.12
C ILE A 88 11.55 -0.48 5.83
N GLU A 89 11.96 -0.61 7.09
CA GLU A 89 12.67 0.43 7.85
C GLU A 89 14.20 0.36 7.66
N GLU A 90 14.70 -0.75 7.10
CA GLU A 90 16.12 -0.97 6.85
C GLU A 90 16.52 -0.57 5.41
N PRO A 91 17.70 0.06 5.22
CA PRO A 91 18.20 0.39 3.88
C PRO A 91 18.27 -0.85 2.98
N ALA A 92 17.61 -0.79 1.82
CA ALA A 92 17.48 -1.91 0.88
C ALA A 92 16.84 -3.19 1.49
N GLY A 93 16.11 -3.05 2.59
CA GLY A 93 15.52 -4.19 3.30
C GLY A 93 14.38 -4.89 2.56
N THR A 94 13.79 -4.26 1.53
CA THR A 94 12.88 -4.95 0.59
C THR A 94 13.61 -5.98 -0.28
N ARG A 95 14.94 -5.86 -0.44
CA ARG A 95 15.75 -6.67 -1.37
C ARG A 95 15.34 -6.56 -2.85
N LEU A 96 14.39 -5.68 -3.18
CA LEU A 96 14.05 -5.36 -4.55
C LEU A 96 15.17 -4.51 -5.15
N ARG A 97 15.37 -4.64 -6.47
CA ARG A 97 16.35 -3.82 -7.19
C ARG A 97 15.92 -2.36 -7.13
N ALA A 98 16.89 -1.46 -7.20
CA ALA A 98 16.56 -0.06 -7.43
C ALA A 98 15.92 0.08 -8.83
N ASP A 99 15.06 1.09 -9.01
CA ASP A 99 14.48 1.40 -10.32
C ASP A 99 13.82 0.18 -11.00
N SER A 100 12.94 -0.52 -10.26
CA SER A 100 12.39 -1.82 -10.69
C SER A 100 10.87 -1.97 -10.59
N VAL A 101 10.19 -1.02 -9.94
CA VAL A 101 8.72 -1.03 -9.81
C VAL A 101 8.12 0.28 -10.30
N HIS A 102 6.92 0.19 -10.87
CA HIS A 102 6.17 1.33 -11.40
C HIS A 102 5.41 2.05 -10.30
N THR A 103 4.91 1.29 -9.32
CA THR A 103 4.07 1.80 -8.23
C THR A 103 4.45 1.18 -6.90
N VAL A 104 4.45 1.98 -5.84
CA VAL A 104 4.61 1.53 -4.46
C VAL A 104 3.37 1.91 -3.66
N PHE A 105 2.77 0.96 -2.97
CA PHE A 105 1.74 1.17 -1.95
C PHE A 105 2.37 1.19 -0.57
N ILE A 106 1.97 2.19 0.21
CA ILE A 106 2.21 2.35 1.64
C ILE A 106 0.81 2.50 2.27
N ALA A 107 0.22 1.38 2.66
CA ALA A 107 -1.16 1.34 3.13
C ALA A 107 -1.22 0.92 4.61
N ASN A 108 -1.79 1.80 5.46
CA ASN A 108 -1.99 1.56 6.89
C ASN A 108 -0.71 1.16 7.63
N ILE A 109 0.42 1.79 7.28
CA ILE A 109 1.75 1.40 7.76
C ILE A 109 2.50 2.56 8.42
N LEU A 110 2.24 3.83 8.05
CA LEU A 110 3.03 4.95 8.57
C LEU A 110 2.85 5.14 10.08
N PHE A 111 1.66 4.85 10.61
CA PHE A 111 1.42 4.88 12.07
C PHE A 111 2.12 3.75 12.84
N GLN A 112 2.49 2.64 12.16
CA GLN A 112 3.07 1.44 12.79
C GLN A 112 4.60 1.49 12.83
N VAL A 113 5.23 2.04 11.78
CA VAL A 113 6.70 2.06 11.65
C VAL A 113 7.34 3.16 12.50
N ASN A 114 8.55 2.89 12.99
CA ASN A 114 9.30 3.86 13.78
C ASN A 114 9.95 4.91 12.88
N ASN A 115 10.56 4.48 11.79
CA ASN A 115 11.31 5.27 10.82
C ASN A 115 10.55 5.42 9.50
N LYS A 116 9.52 6.27 9.52
CA LYS A 116 8.68 6.60 8.35
C LYS A 116 9.51 7.13 7.17
N LYS A 117 10.58 7.87 7.46
CA LYS A 117 11.48 8.41 6.44
C LYS A 117 12.20 7.28 5.70
N ALA A 118 12.72 6.28 6.41
CA ALA A 118 13.36 5.12 5.78
C ALA A 118 12.40 4.35 4.86
N VAL A 119 11.13 4.19 5.25
CA VAL A 119 10.12 3.55 4.39
C VAL A 119 9.94 4.31 3.07
N ILE A 120 9.87 5.64 3.12
CA ILE A 120 9.70 6.46 1.92
C ILE A 120 11.00 6.54 1.10
N GLU A 121 12.17 6.53 1.74
CA GLU A 121 13.47 6.41 1.07
C GLU A 121 13.58 5.09 0.31
N GLU A 122 13.14 3.98 0.93
CA GLU A 122 13.13 2.67 0.30
C GLU A 122 12.12 2.61 -0.86
N ALA A 123 10.93 3.18 -0.68
CA ALA A 123 9.96 3.35 -1.76
C ALA A 123 10.57 4.12 -2.95
N LYS A 124 11.25 5.25 -2.68
CA LYS A 124 11.93 6.04 -3.72
C LYS A 124 13.03 5.23 -4.42
N ARG A 125 13.80 4.44 -3.68
CA ARG A 125 14.89 3.63 -4.23
C ARG A 125 14.38 2.60 -5.24
N ILE A 126 13.28 1.91 -4.94
CA ILE A 126 12.76 0.83 -5.78
C ILE A 126 11.90 1.35 -6.94
N LEU A 127 11.34 2.55 -6.82
CA LEU A 127 10.52 3.17 -7.85
C LEU A 127 11.32 3.57 -9.09
N HIS A 128 10.70 3.41 -10.25
CA HIS A 128 11.16 4.06 -11.46
C HIS A 128 11.19 5.59 -11.33
N SER A 129 12.02 6.25 -12.14
CA SER A 129 12.13 7.73 -12.15
C SER A 129 10.81 8.44 -12.46
N ASP A 130 9.87 7.77 -13.13
CA ASP A 130 8.52 8.26 -13.42
C ASP A 130 7.42 7.51 -12.63
N GLY A 131 7.83 6.67 -11.69
CA GLY A 131 6.94 5.83 -10.88
C GLY A 131 6.12 6.62 -9.86
N ARG A 132 5.18 5.93 -9.21
CA ARG A 132 4.23 6.55 -8.28
C ARG A 132 4.25 5.91 -6.90
N ILE A 133 4.19 6.74 -5.87
CA ILE A 133 3.93 6.32 -4.50
C ILE A 133 2.47 6.60 -4.17
N ILE A 134 1.79 5.60 -3.60
CA ILE A 134 0.41 5.67 -3.16
C ILE A 134 0.42 5.47 -1.65
N VAL A 135 -0.10 6.46 -0.94
CA VAL A 135 -0.19 6.42 0.52
C VAL A 135 -1.66 6.40 0.91
N ILE A 136 -2.05 5.40 1.69
CA ILE A 136 -3.36 5.30 2.34
C ILE A 136 -3.12 5.13 3.83
N ASP A 137 -3.70 5.98 4.66
CA ASP A 137 -3.60 5.82 6.11
C ASP A 137 -4.80 6.45 6.83
N TRP A 138 -4.90 6.18 8.12
CA TRP A 138 -5.99 6.62 8.99
C TRP A 138 -6.06 8.13 9.12
N SER A 139 -7.25 8.72 8.96
CA SER A 139 -7.51 10.13 9.22
C SER A 139 -7.89 10.41 10.69
N ASP A 140 -8.45 9.42 11.36
CA ASP A 140 -8.97 9.49 12.73
C ASP A 140 -8.92 8.12 13.43
N SER A 141 -9.27 8.11 14.73
CA SER A 141 -9.41 6.88 15.52
C SER A 141 -10.90 6.63 15.72
N PHE A 142 -11.41 5.49 15.26
CA PHE A 142 -12.85 5.21 15.30
C PHE A 142 -13.17 4.08 16.27
N GLY A 143 -13.70 4.39 17.45
CA GLY A 143 -14.28 3.39 18.36
C GLY A 143 -13.35 2.23 18.73
N ASN A 144 -12.05 2.51 18.96
CA ASN A 144 -10.96 1.54 19.17
C ASN A 144 -10.57 0.71 17.94
N ILE A 145 -11.05 1.07 16.75
CA ILE A 145 -10.63 0.52 15.46
C ILE A 145 -9.65 1.51 14.83
N GLY A 146 -8.48 1.01 14.42
CA GLY A 146 -7.37 1.81 13.92
C GLY A 146 -6.37 2.20 15.01
N PRO A 147 -5.38 3.07 14.70
CA PRO A 147 -4.41 3.54 15.68
C PRO A 147 -5.06 4.34 16.81
N SER A 148 -4.39 4.37 17.96
CA SER A 148 -4.65 5.40 18.97
C SER A 148 -4.34 6.78 18.38
N THR A 149 -5.04 7.82 18.85
CA THR A 149 -4.92 9.20 18.35
C THR A 149 -3.48 9.70 18.24
N ASP A 150 -2.63 9.34 19.21
CA ASP A 150 -1.24 9.80 19.28
C ASP A 150 -0.32 9.18 18.21
N HIS A 151 -0.78 8.11 17.55
CA HIS A 151 -0.05 7.43 16.48
C HIS A 151 -0.53 7.85 15.08
N ILE A 152 -1.63 8.60 14.98
CA ILE A 152 -2.16 9.05 13.69
C ILE A 152 -1.18 10.00 13.02
N ILE A 153 -0.89 9.74 11.76
CA ILE A 153 -0.11 10.62 10.90
C ILE A 153 -1.07 11.39 10.01
N SER A 154 -1.16 12.71 10.21
CA SER A 154 -2.02 13.54 9.37
C SER A 154 -1.61 13.46 7.90
N GLU A 155 -2.59 13.59 7.00
CA GLU A 155 -2.34 13.63 5.54
C GLU A 155 -1.25 14.66 5.20
N GLN A 156 -1.32 15.85 5.82
CA GLN A 156 -0.32 16.90 5.60
C GLN A 156 1.09 16.41 5.96
N ARG A 157 1.26 15.75 7.11
CA ARG A 157 2.57 15.25 7.52
C ARG A 157 3.06 14.12 6.62
N ALA A 158 2.18 13.19 6.25
CA ALA A 158 2.52 12.10 5.33
C ALA A 158 2.97 12.63 3.96
N ARG A 159 2.25 13.63 3.42
CA ARG A 159 2.64 14.31 2.18
C ARG A 159 3.98 15.02 2.31
N SER A 160 4.20 15.79 3.39
CA SER A 160 5.48 16.48 3.59
C SER A 160 6.67 15.54 3.67
N LEU A 161 6.53 14.35 4.28
CA LEU A 161 7.61 13.36 4.30
C LEU A 161 8.00 12.89 2.87
N CYS A 162 7.03 12.76 1.97
CA CYS A 162 7.28 12.44 0.57
C CYS A 162 7.89 13.65 -0.18
N GLU A 163 7.38 14.86 0.04
CA GLU A 163 7.89 16.09 -0.59
C GLU A 163 9.34 16.37 -0.18
N GLU A 164 9.71 16.11 1.09
CA GLU A 164 11.09 16.20 1.61
C GLU A 164 12.07 15.27 0.85
N LEU A 165 11.57 14.22 0.19
CA LEU A 165 12.32 13.27 -0.63
C LEU A 165 12.12 13.49 -2.14
N GLY A 166 11.56 14.64 -2.53
CA GLY A 166 11.43 15.06 -3.93
C GLY A 166 10.26 14.44 -4.68
N PHE A 167 9.31 13.80 -3.99
CA PHE A 167 8.06 13.41 -4.62
C PHE A 167 7.18 14.63 -4.89
N VAL A 168 6.44 14.62 -5.99
CA VAL A 168 5.52 15.70 -6.36
C VAL A 168 4.08 15.21 -6.29
N PHE A 169 3.22 15.95 -5.59
CA PHE A 169 1.82 15.62 -5.45
C PHE A 169 1.11 15.54 -6.81
N GLU A 170 0.38 14.45 -7.05
CA GLU A 170 -0.37 14.23 -8.28
C GLU A 170 -1.87 14.41 -8.04
N LYS A 171 -2.46 13.60 -7.16
CA LYS A 171 -3.89 13.65 -6.84
C LYS A 171 -4.21 13.06 -5.47
N LYS A 172 -5.35 13.48 -4.92
CA LYS A 172 -6.02 12.84 -3.79
C LYS A 172 -7.16 11.96 -4.32
N PHE A 173 -7.48 10.89 -3.59
CA PHE A 173 -8.60 10.01 -3.90
C PHE A 173 -9.37 9.62 -2.63
N HIS A 174 -10.56 9.06 -2.79
CA HIS A 174 -11.37 8.61 -1.66
C HIS A 174 -10.93 7.21 -1.22
N ALA A 175 -10.51 7.09 0.04
CA ALA A 175 -10.01 5.85 0.64
C ALA A 175 -10.91 5.32 1.78
N GLY A 176 -12.18 5.75 1.83
CA GLY A 176 -13.10 5.49 2.94
C GLY A 176 -13.23 6.68 3.88
N GLU A 177 -14.23 6.64 4.77
CA GLU A 177 -14.57 7.77 5.65
C GLU A 177 -13.52 8.05 6.73
N HIS A 178 -12.77 7.02 7.14
CA HIS A 178 -11.73 7.10 8.18
C HIS A 178 -10.30 7.05 7.65
N HIS A 179 -10.11 7.22 6.33
CA HIS A 179 -8.78 7.17 5.72
C HIS A 179 -8.60 8.30 4.71
N TYR A 180 -7.37 8.82 4.64
CA TYR A 180 -6.95 9.61 3.48
C TYR A 180 -6.21 8.71 2.48
N GLY A 181 -6.24 9.12 1.21
CA GLY A 181 -5.49 8.47 0.14
C GLY A 181 -4.95 9.49 -0.85
N PHE A 182 -3.67 9.40 -1.20
CA PHE A 182 -3.07 10.27 -2.20
C PHE A 182 -2.00 9.56 -3.04
N ILE A 183 -1.72 10.14 -4.21
CA ILE A 183 -0.71 9.71 -5.16
C ILE A 183 0.31 10.82 -5.34
N MET A 184 1.59 10.45 -5.34
CA MET A 184 2.69 11.35 -5.69
C MET A 184 3.63 10.69 -6.70
N ARG A 185 4.22 11.50 -7.58
CA ARG A 185 5.17 11.06 -8.60
C ARG A 185 6.59 11.14 -8.11
N ASN A 186 7.38 10.12 -8.42
CA ASN A 186 8.82 10.20 -8.33
C ASN A 186 9.33 11.20 -9.39
N GLN A 187 10.31 12.01 -9.01
CA GLN A 187 11.06 12.92 -9.86
C GLN A 187 12.55 12.77 -9.54
#